data_AF-A0AAW9IHS7-F1
#
_entry.id   AF-A0AAW9IHS7-F1
#
_cell.length_a   1.000
_cell.length_b   1.000
_cell.length_c   1.000
_cell.angle_alpha   90.00
_cell.angle_beta   90.00
_cell.angle_gamma   90.00
#
_symmetry.space_group_name_H-M   'P 1'
#
loop_
_entity.id
_entity.type
_entity.pdbx_description
1 polymer ?
#
loop_
_entity_poly.entity_id
_entity_poly.type
_entity_poly.pdbx_seq_one_letter_code
_entity_poly.pdbx_strand_id
1 'polypeptide(L)'
;MASGSDATRAVAQLVLLDSNFSALPEVVSEGRKMINNIEKVSELYLTKAINFIILSTIFAIALLPYPIMPIQLTLIGSISIGIPSFFLALGPNKDRVEKGFLKRILQVSIPNGVVIALSTVTIFILTYTAGLSLEECRTLSVIVAGGIGLVVLARVAYPLNIWRLTLVVSMIGIFMICFIVPLERNVFIFTPLSGV
;
A
#
# COMPACT_ATOMS: atom_id res chain seq x y z
N MET A 1 -12.43 36.32 -6.41
CA MET A 1 -11.89 37.01 -5.21
C MET A 1 -13.05 37.31 -4.28
N ALA A 2 -12.81 37.52 -2.98
CA ALA A 2 -13.89 37.87 -2.05
C ALA A 2 -14.59 39.18 -2.42
N SER A 3 -13.85 40.11 -3.03
CA SER A 3 -14.41 41.34 -3.62
C SER A 3 -15.22 41.15 -4.92
N GLY A 4 -15.24 39.94 -5.49
CA GLY A 4 -16.04 39.64 -6.68
C GLY A 4 -17.53 39.51 -6.36
N SER A 5 -18.40 39.68 -7.36
CA SER A 5 -19.85 39.55 -7.16
C SER A 5 -20.24 38.16 -6.64
N ASP A 6 -21.33 38.10 -5.88
CA ASP A 6 -21.84 36.84 -5.30
C ASP A 6 -22.08 35.78 -6.38
N ALA A 7 -22.61 36.19 -7.53
CA ALA A 7 -22.78 35.33 -8.70
C ALA A 7 -21.44 34.76 -9.20
N THR A 8 -20.37 35.57 -9.23
CA THR A 8 -19.03 35.12 -9.65
C THR A 8 -18.42 34.17 -8.62
N ARG A 9 -18.61 34.43 -7.31
CA ARG A 9 -18.12 33.53 -6.25
C ARG A 9 -18.86 32.20 -6.25
N ALA A 10 -20.14 32.19 -6.58
CA ALA A 10 -20.97 30.98 -6.62
C ALA A 10 -20.58 30.00 -7.74
N VAL A 11 -20.02 30.49 -8.86
CA VAL A 11 -19.62 29.65 -10.00
C VAL A 11 -18.12 29.31 -9.97
N ALA A 12 -17.32 30.02 -9.18
CA ALA A 12 -15.88 29.81 -9.11
C ALA A 12 -15.49 28.53 -8.35
N GLN A 13 -14.61 27.71 -8.93
CA GLN A 13 -14.02 26.53 -8.27
C GLN A 13 -12.96 26.91 -7.21
N LEU A 14 -12.46 28.15 -7.25
CA LEU A 14 -11.52 28.69 -6.29
C LEU A 14 -11.83 30.16 -6.02
N VAL A 15 -11.97 30.52 -4.75
CA VAL A 15 -12.24 31.89 -4.30
C VAL A 15 -11.15 32.33 -3.32
N LEU A 16 -10.40 33.37 -3.70
CA LEU A 16 -9.42 34.02 -2.81
C LEU A 16 -10.16 34.87 -1.76
N LEU A 17 -10.18 34.40 -0.50
CA LEU A 17 -10.86 35.06 0.62
C LEU A 17 -10.24 36.42 0.94
N ASP A 18 -8.92 36.51 1.02
CA ASP A 18 -8.23 37.78 1.32
C ASP A 18 -8.01 38.65 0.08
N SER A 19 -8.56 38.26 -1.07
CA SER A 19 -8.39 38.98 -2.34
C SER A 19 -6.90 39.21 -2.71
N ASN A 20 -6.00 38.34 -2.19
CA ASN A 20 -4.57 38.45 -2.40
C ASN A 20 -4.09 37.47 -3.46
N PHE A 21 -3.69 37.99 -4.62
CA PHE A 21 -3.13 37.18 -5.71
C PHE A 21 -1.77 36.56 -5.38
N SER A 22 -1.05 37.08 -4.38
CA SER A 22 0.24 36.49 -3.96
C SER A 22 0.10 35.11 -3.34
N ALA A 23 -1.12 34.66 -3.01
CA ALA A 23 -1.40 33.30 -2.53
C ALA A 23 -1.45 32.26 -3.66
N LEU A 24 -1.66 32.66 -4.92
CA LEU A 24 -1.79 31.72 -6.04
C LEU A 24 -0.57 30.81 -6.24
N PRO A 25 0.69 31.29 -6.16
CA PRO A 25 1.85 30.41 -6.28
C PRO A 25 1.87 29.28 -5.24
N GLU A 26 1.42 29.56 -4.01
CA GLU A 26 1.34 28.58 -2.94
C GLU A 26 0.24 27.54 -3.22
N VAL A 27 -0.95 27.98 -3.63
CA VAL A 27 -2.05 27.10 -4.05
C VAL A 27 -1.63 26.14 -5.17
N VAL A 28 -0.93 26.65 -6.20
CA VAL A 28 -0.42 25.79 -7.28
C VAL A 28 0.65 24.83 -6.77
N SER A 29 1.45 25.26 -5.78
CA SER A 29 2.43 24.39 -5.14
C SER A 29 1.77 23.22 -4.41
N GLU A 30 0.66 23.43 -3.69
CA GLU A 30 -0.13 22.37 -3.05
C GLU A 30 -0.73 21.41 -4.08
N GLY A 31 -1.24 21.94 -5.21
CA GLY A 31 -1.72 21.11 -6.31
C GLY A 31 -0.64 20.18 -6.87
N ARG A 32 0.59 20.69 -7.05
CA ARG A 32 1.73 19.86 -7.48
C ARG A 32 2.11 18.79 -6.45
N LYS A 33 2.07 19.13 -5.15
CA LYS A 33 2.32 18.17 -4.06
C LYS A 33 1.33 17.03 -4.11
N MET A 34 0.04 17.35 -4.24
CA MET A 34 -1.03 16.35 -4.30
C MET A 34 -0.84 15.39 -5.47
N ILE A 35 -0.51 15.90 -6.67
CA ILE A 35 -0.28 15.06 -7.86
C ILE A 35 0.86 14.06 -7.62
N ASN A 36 2.00 14.53 -7.11
CA ASN A 36 3.14 13.66 -6.85
C ASN A 36 2.86 12.64 -5.73
N ASN A 37 2.09 13.02 -4.71
CA ASN A 37 1.74 12.11 -3.62
C ASN A 37 0.72 11.05 -4.06
N ILE A 38 -0.23 11.41 -4.92
CA ILE A 38 -1.18 10.47 -5.54
C ILE A 38 -0.44 9.39 -6.32
N GLU A 39 0.69 9.70 -6.96
CA GLU A 39 1.49 8.71 -7.66
C GLU A 39 2.00 7.61 -6.73
N LYS A 40 2.61 7.98 -5.61
CA LYS A 40 3.08 7.02 -4.58
C LYS A 40 1.94 6.17 -4.01
N VAL A 41 0.80 6.79 -3.75
CA VAL A 41 -0.39 6.07 -3.27
C VAL A 41 -0.88 5.08 -4.33
N SER A 42 -0.93 5.52 -5.59
CA SER A 42 -1.38 4.69 -6.71
C SER A 42 -0.46 3.48 -6.93
N GLU A 43 0.84 3.65 -6.75
CA GLU A 43 1.81 2.53 -6.82
C GLU A 43 1.50 1.42 -5.80
N LEU A 44 1.16 1.78 -4.56
CA LEU A 44 0.82 0.80 -3.52
C LEU A 44 -0.51 0.08 -3.82
N TYR A 45 -1.54 0.83 -4.21
CA TYR A 45 -2.85 0.25 -4.52
C TYR A 45 -2.82 -0.64 -5.76
N LEU A 46 -2.11 -0.21 -6.81
CA LEU A 46 -2.02 -0.97 -8.04
C LEU A 46 -1.16 -2.23 -7.86
N THR A 47 -0.07 -2.15 -7.08
CA THR A 47 0.72 -3.33 -6.68
C THR A 47 -0.16 -4.40 -6.03
N LYS A 48 -1.04 -3.99 -5.10
CA LYS A 48 -2.00 -4.89 -4.43
C LYS A 48 -2.96 -5.54 -5.43
N ALA A 49 -3.53 -4.72 -6.31
CA ALA A 49 -4.50 -5.21 -7.29
C ALA A 49 -3.86 -6.26 -8.21
N ILE A 50 -2.65 -6.00 -8.68
CA ILE A 50 -1.91 -6.92 -9.56
C ILE A 50 -1.60 -8.22 -8.82
N ASN A 51 -1.10 -8.13 -7.59
CA ASN A 51 -0.87 -9.32 -6.75
C ASN A 51 -2.17 -10.14 -6.59
N PHE A 52 -3.28 -9.49 -6.26
CA PHE A 52 -4.56 -10.17 -6.06
C PHE A 52 -5.08 -10.83 -7.34
N ILE A 53 -4.98 -10.15 -8.49
CA ILE A 53 -5.40 -10.69 -9.79
C ILE A 53 -4.59 -11.94 -10.13
N ILE A 54 -3.25 -11.88 -10.02
CA ILE A 54 -2.37 -13.01 -10.33
C ILE A 54 -2.66 -14.19 -9.40
N LEU A 55 -2.68 -13.93 -8.08
CA LEU A 55 -2.89 -14.97 -7.08
C LEU A 55 -4.26 -15.64 -7.23
N SER A 56 -5.31 -14.85 -7.42
CA SER A 56 -6.66 -15.38 -7.61
C SER A 56 -6.78 -16.17 -8.90
N THR A 57 -6.14 -15.72 -9.99
CA THR A 57 -6.15 -16.43 -11.27
C THR A 57 -5.45 -17.79 -11.17
N ILE A 58 -4.24 -17.82 -10.59
CA ILE A 58 -3.45 -19.05 -10.47
C ILE A 58 -4.19 -20.08 -9.61
N PHE A 59 -4.67 -19.68 -8.42
CA PHE A 59 -5.32 -20.61 -7.50
C PHE A 59 -6.71 -21.05 -7.96
N ALA A 60 -7.45 -20.18 -8.68
CA ALA A 60 -8.72 -20.57 -9.29
C ALA A 60 -8.53 -21.61 -10.40
N ILE A 61 -7.52 -21.45 -11.26
CA ILE A 61 -7.23 -22.41 -12.33
C ILE A 61 -6.67 -23.71 -11.76
N ALA A 62 -5.81 -23.64 -10.74
CA ALA A 62 -5.20 -24.81 -10.12
C ALA A 62 -6.15 -25.58 -9.19
N LEU A 63 -7.36 -25.04 -8.91
CA LEU A 63 -8.32 -25.60 -7.95
C LEU A 63 -7.71 -25.87 -6.56
N LEU A 64 -6.73 -25.03 -6.17
CA LEU A 64 -6.05 -25.12 -4.89
C LEU A 64 -6.73 -24.20 -3.86
N PRO A 65 -6.68 -24.54 -2.56
CA PRO A 65 -7.17 -23.66 -1.52
C PRO A 65 -6.40 -22.34 -1.53
N TYR A 66 -7.12 -21.24 -1.44
CA TYR A 66 -6.53 -19.91 -1.53
C TYR A 66 -5.52 -19.66 -0.38
N PRO A 67 -4.35 -19.07 -0.66
CA PRO A 67 -3.20 -19.08 0.25
C PRO A 67 -3.26 -18.02 1.35
N ILE A 68 -4.18 -17.04 1.26
CA ILE A 68 -4.30 -15.96 2.26
C ILE A 68 -5.77 -15.71 2.59
N MET A 69 -6.17 -15.83 3.84
CA MET A 69 -7.58 -15.59 4.20
C MET A 69 -7.96 -14.10 4.08
N PRO A 70 -9.24 -13.75 3.85
CA PRO A 70 -9.69 -12.37 3.77
C PRO A 70 -9.28 -11.52 4.99
N ILE A 71 -9.35 -12.08 6.20
CA ILE A 71 -8.94 -11.37 7.43
C ILE A 71 -7.44 -11.06 7.45
N GLN A 72 -6.61 -11.97 6.91
CA GLN A 72 -5.16 -11.79 6.77
C GLN A 72 -4.83 -10.77 5.66
N LEU A 73 -5.61 -10.75 4.56
CA LEU A 73 -5.52 -9.72 3.53
C LEU A 73 -5.85 -8.32 4.08
N THR A 74 -6.80 -8.22 5.02
CA THR A 74 -7.10 -6.95 5.71
C THR A 74 -5.92 -6.48 6.54
N LEU A 75 -5.19 -7.37 7.22
CA LEU A 75 -3.97 -7.02 7.96
C LEU A 75 -2.91 -6.47 7.00
N ILE A 76 -2.49 -7.26 6.00
CA ILE A 76 -1.48 -6.86 5.01
C ILE A 76 -1.92 -5.56 4.32
N GLY A 77 -3.19 -5.47 3.96
CA GLY A 77 -3.77 -4.30 3.33
C GLY A 77 -3.69 -3.05 4.19
N SER A 78 -3.95 -3.16 5.49
CA SER A 78 -3.91 -2.01 6.40
C SER A 78 -2.49 -1.50 6.62
N ILE A 79 -1.54 -2.40 6.87
CA ILE A 79 -0.16 -2.05 7.25
C ILE A 79 0.74 -1.69 6.07
N SER A 80 0.54 -2.31 4.90
CA SER A 80 1.41 -2.09 3.74
C SER A 80 0.84 -1.06 2.76
N ILE A 81 -0.46 -0.74 2.87
CA ILE A 81 -1.17 0.08 1.87
C ILE A 81 -2.04 1.14 2.54
N GLY A 82 -3.06 0.76 3.29
CA GLY A 82 -4.09 1.65 3.81
C GLY A 82 -3.52 2.76 4.68
N ILE A 83 -2.99 2.41 5.86
CA ILE A 83 -2.44 3.39 6.80
C ILE A 83 -1.30 4.19 6.16
N PRO A 84 -0.31 3.57 5.49
CA PRO A 84 0.77 4.35 4.91
C PRO A 84 0.34 5.26 3.78
N SER A 85 -0.61 4.84 2.94
CA SER A 85 -1.09 5.66 1.82
C SER A 85 -1.71 6.98 2.31
N PHE A 86 -2.43 6.95 3.42
CA PHE A 86 -2.98 8.16 4.03
C PHE A 86 -1.88 9.15 4.41
N PHE A 87 -0.84 8.68 5.12
CA PHE A 87 0.27 9.54 5.52
C PHE A 87 1.15 9.98 4.34
N LEU A 88 1.36 9.12 3.34
CA LEU A 88 2.11 9.46 2.13
C LEU A 88 1.35 10.46 1.26
N ALA A 89 0.01 10.41 1.23
CA ALA A 89 -0.84 11.38 0.53
C ALA A 89 -0.67 12.81 1.08
N LEU A 90 -0.56 12.92 2.41
CA LEU A 90 -0.45 14.19 3.13
C LEU A 90 1.00 14.66 3.35
N GLY A 91 1.98 13.82 2.98
CA GLY A 91 3.39 14.09 3.24
C GLY A 91 3.92 15.28 2.43
N PRO A 92 4.93 16.01 2.94
CA PRO A 92 5.56 17.07 2.19
C PRO A 92 6.25 16.50 0.94
N ASN A 93 6.07 17.19 -0.18
CA ASN A 93 6.68 16.86 -1.47
C ASN A 93 7.16 18.14 -2.15
N LYS A 94 8.33 18.12 -2.79
CA LYS A 94 8.87 19.26 -3.54
C LYS A 94 9.31 18.87 -4.94
N ASP A 95 9.02 17.63 -5.34
CA ASP A 95 9.41 17.09 -6.62
C ASP A 95 8.65 17.78 -7.75
N ARG A 96 9.21 17.80 -8.95
CA ARG A 96 8.53 18.36 -10.12
C ARG A 96 7.50 17.35 -10.62
N VAL A 97 6.34 17.84 -11.05
CA VAL A 97 5.33 16.99 -11.68
C VAL A 97 5.84 16.53 -13.04
N GLU A 98 5.97 15.23 -13.21
CA GLU A 98 6.45 14.62 -14.45
C GLU A 98 5.29 14.11 -15.33
N LYS A 99 5.48 14.09 -16.65
CA LYS A 99 4.48 13.58 -17.62
C LYS A 99 4.52 12.06 -17.72
N GLY A 100 3.36 11.42 -17.91
CA GLY A 100 3.26 9.96 -18.08
C GLY A 100 2.94 9.18 -16.81
N PHE A 101 2.10 9.75 -15.93
CA PHE A 101 1.62 9.15 -14.68
C PHE A 101 1.29 7.65 -14.79
N LEU A 102 0.42 7.28 -15.73
CA LEU A 102 -0.02 5.89 -15.89
C LEU A 102 1.15 4.94 -16.23
N LYS A 103 2.05 5.37 -17.12
CA LYS A 103 3.21 4.55 -17.52
C LYS A 103 4.15 4.32 -16.34
N ARG A 104 4.46 5.35 -15.57
CA ARG A 104 5.35 5.23 -14.40
C ARG A 104 4.79 4.31 -13.34
N ILE A 105 3.51 4.51 -12.98
CA ILE A 105 2.84 3.67 -11.98
C ILE A 105 2.79 2.22 -12.43
N LEU A 106 2.46 1.95 -13.69
CA LEU A 106 2.44 0.57 -14.21
C LEU A 106 3.83 -0.06 -14.20
N GLN A 107 4.87 0.69 -14.60
CA GLN A 107 6.26 0.20 -14.63
C GLN A 107 6.78 -0.15 -13.24
N VAL A 108 6.29 0.48 -12.17
CA VAL A 108 6.65 0.16 -10.79
C VAL A 108 5.73 -0.92 -10.21
N SER A 109 4.42 -0.81 -10.42
CA SER A 109 3.43 -1.64 -9.73
C SER A 109 3.33 -3.06 -10.28
N ILE A 110 3.48 -3.24 -11.60
CA ILE A 110 3.46 -4.56 -12.23
C ILE A 110 4.56 -5.47 -11.69
N PRO A 111 5.86 -5.10 -11.77
CA PRO A 111 6.90 -5.98 -11.27
C PRO A 111 6.76 -6.23 -9.77
N ASN A 112 6.41 -5.22 -8.96
CA ASN A 112 6.18 -5.41 -7.53
C ASN A 112 5.06 -6.41 -7.25
N GLY A 113 3.92 -6.28 -7.94
CA GLY A 113 2.77 -7.18 -7.77
C GLY A 113 3.07 -8.61 -8.21
N VAL A 114 3.82 -8.77 -9.31
CA VAL A 114 4.28 -10.06 -9.81
C VAL A 114 5.23 -10.73 -8.82
N VAL A 115 6.20 -10.00 -8.25
CA VAL A 115 7.14 -10.55 -7.26
C VAL A 115 6.39 -11.05 -6.02
N ILE A 116 5.48 -10.24 -5.46
CA ILE A 116 4.68 -10.66 -4.30
C ILE A 116 3.88 -11.93 -4.64
N ALA A 117 3.20 -11.95 -5.79
CA ALA A 117 2.35 -13.07 -6.17
C ALA A 117 3.16 -14.35 -6.37
N LEU A 118 4.25 -14.29 -7.14
CA LEU A 118 5.09 -15.46 -7.40
C LEU A 118 5.75 -15.97 -6.13
N SER A 119 6.30 -15.10 -5.28
CA SER A 119 6.86 -15.53 -4.00
C SER A 119 5.82 -16.18 -3.09
N THR A 120 4.59 -15.67 -3.09
CA THR A 120 3.47 -16.24 -2.32
C THR A 120 3.05 -17.61 -2.86
N VAL A 121 2.96 -17.75 -4.18
CA VAL A 121 2.66 -19.04 -4.85
C VAL A 121 3.76 -20.05 -4.54
N THR A 122 5.02 -19.66 -4.67
CA THR A 122 6.17 -20.53 -4.42
C THR A 122 6.18 -21.03 -2.98
N ILE A 123 6.05 -20.15 -1.99
CA ILE A 123 6.05 -20.59 -0.59
C ILE A 123 4.84 -21.48 -0.28
N PHE A 124 3.68 -21.17 -0.84
CA PHE A 124 2.48 -21.99 -0.64
C PHE A 124 2.65 -23.40 -1.21
N ILE A 125 3.13 -23.52 -2.45
CA ILE A 125 3.33 -24.83 -3.09
C ILE A 125 4.39 -25.63 -2.32
N LEU A 126 5.52 -25.02 -1.96
CA LEU A 126 6.60 -25.70 -1.23
C LEU A 126 6.13 -26.22 0.14
N THR A 127 5.36 -25.41 0.86
CA THR A 127 4.86 -25.79 2.20
C THR A 127 3.75 -26.83 2.10
N TYR A 128 2.87 -26.70 1.09
CA TYR A 128 1.82 -27.67 0.81
C TYR A 128 2.38 -29.04 0.40
N THR A 129 3.42 -29.09 -0.44
CA THR A 129 4.06 -30.35 -0.83
C THR A 129 4.93 -30.95 0.27
N ALA A 130 5.43 -30.13 1.20
CA ALA A 130 6.11 -30.59 2.41
C ALA A 130 5.17 -31.22 3.45
N GLY A 131 3.85 -31.20 3.22
CA GLY A 131 2.86 -31.83 4.09
C GLY A 131 2.46 -31.02 5.33
N LEU A 132 2.77 -29.72 5.35
CA LEU A 132 2.29 -28.81 6.40
C LEU A 132 0.76 -28.68 6.37
N SER A 133 0.18 -28.34 7.51
CA SER A 133 -1.25 -28.05 7.57
C SER A 133 -1.59 -26.80 6.74
N LEU A 134 -2.83 -26.74 6.25
CA LEU A 134 -3.28 -25.60 5.44
C LEU A 134 -3.16 -24.26 6.17
N GLU A 135 -3.30 -24.26 7.49
CA GLU A 135 -3.17 -23.05 8.32
C GLU A 135 -1.71 -22.57 8.43
N GLU A 136 -0.76 -23.50 8.54
CA GLU A 136 0.67 -23.19 8.53
C GLU A 136 1.10 -22.64 7.16
N CYS A 137 0.64 -23.26 6.06
CA CYS A 137 0.89 -22.76 4.71
C CYS A 137 0.39 -21.32 4.53
N ARG A 138 -0.82 -21.02 5.02
CA ARG A 138 -1.40 -19.67 4.97
C ARG A 138 -0.62 -18.67 5.81
N THR A 139 -0.22 -19.06 7.02
CA THR A 139 0.58 -18.22 7.92
C THR A 139 1.91 -17.85 7.26
N LEU A 140 2.60 -18.82 6.64
CA LEU A 140 3.85 -18.60 5.92
C LEU A 140 3.64 -17.72 4.67
N SER A 141 2.57 -17.94 3.92
CA SER A 141 2.19 -17.06 2.79
C SER A 141 1.97 -15.61 3.23
N VAL A 142 1.36 -15.38 4.40
CA VAL A 142 1.17 -14.03 4.95
C VAL A 142 2.49 -13.39 5.37
N ILE A 143 3.39 -14.14 6.00
CA ILE A 143 4.71 -13.64 6.39
C ILE A 143 5.50 -13.19 5.16
N VAL A 144 5.53 -14.01 4.10
CA VAL A 144 6.22 -13.69 2.85
C VAL A 144 5.57 -12.52 2.13
N ALA A 145 4.25 -12.55 1.91
CA ALA A 145 3.53 -11.51 1.19
C ALA A 145 3.57 -10.17 1.94
N GLY A 146 3.36 -10.20 3.26
CA GLY A 146 3.43 -9.03 4.13
C GLY A 146 4.84 -8.46 4.20
N GLY A 147 5.86 -9.30 4.35
CA GLY A 147 7.26 -8.88 4.36
C GLY A 147 7.69 -8.19 3.07
N ILE A 148 7.39 -8.79 1.91
CA ILE A 148 7.67 -8.16 0.61
C ILE A 148 6.82 -6.89 0.43
N GLY A 149 5.55 -6.91 0.86
CA GLY A 149 4.69 -5.72 0.85
C GLY A 149 5.26 -4.53 1.65
N LEU A 150 5.88 -4.80 2.80
CA LEU A 150 6.56 -3.78 3.61
C LEU A 150 7.86 -3.29 2.94
N VAL A 151 8.58 -4.17 2.23
CA VAL A 151 9.73 -3.75 1.40
C VAL A 151 9.27 -2.84 0.26
N VAL A 152 8.17 -3.16 -0.42
CA VAL A 152 7.58 -2.30 -1.46
C VAL A 152 7.17 -0.96 -0.85
N LEU A 153 6.56 -0.95 0.33
CA LEU A 153 6.23 0.28 1.05
C LEU A 153 7.49 1.13 1.30
N ALA A 154 8.57 0.53 1.80
CA ALA A 154 9.82 1.24 2.04
C ALA A 154 10.41 1.82 0.75
N ARG A 155 10.30 1.10 -0.37
CA ARG A 155 10.74 1.57 -1.70
C ARG A 155 9.92 2.75 -2.20
N VAL A 156 8.59 2.71 -2.07
CA VAL A 156 7.69 3.81 -2.45
C VAL A 156 7.89 5.04 -1.54
N ALA A 157 8.16 4.81 -0.26
CA ALA A 157 8.43 5.87 0.71
C ALA A 157 9.78 6.57 0.46
N TYR A 158 10.70 5.98 -0.31
CA TYR A 158 11.99 6.59 -0.62
C TYR A 158 11.83 7.97 -1.32
N PRO A 159 12.68 8.97 -1.02
CA PRO A 159 13.74 8.98 0.00
C PRO A 159 13.18 9.02 1.44
N LEU A 160 13.85 8.29 2.34
CA LEU A 160 13.42 8.10 3.73
C LEU A 160 13.84 9.31 4.59
N ASN A 161 12.94 10.27 4.72
CA ASN A 161 13.03 11.29 5.77
C ASN A 161 12.54 10.73 7.10
N ILE A 162 12.81 11.41 8.21
CA ILE A 162 12.47 10.94 9.56
C ILE A 162 11.00 10.53 9.68
N TRP A 163 10.06 11.32 9.11
CA TRP A 163 8.62 11.02 9.12
C TRP A 163 8.27 9.74 8.34
N ARG A 164 8.89 9.54 7.17
CA ARG A 164 8.64 8.37 6.31
C ARG A 164 9.31 7.13 6.89
N LEU A 165 10.47 7.29 7.52
CA LEU A 165 11.15 6.24 8.25
C LEU A 165 10.32 5.79 9.46
N THR A 166 9.84 6.73 10.28
CA THR A 166 8.96 6.43 11.41
C THR A 166 7.71 5.68 10.95
N LEU A 167 7.10 6.10 9.84
CA LEU A 167 5.97 5.39 9.25
C LEU A 167 6.34 3.94 8.91
N VAL A 168 7.38 3.71 8.11
CA VAL A 168 7.80 2.36 7.70
C VAL A 168 8.15 1.48 8.90
N VAL A 169 8.94 1.99 9.84
CA VAL A 169 9.34 1.26 11.06
C VAL A 169 8.13 0.94 11.93
N SER A 170 7.17 1.86 12.06
CA SER A 170 5.94 1.60 12.80
C SER A 170 5.10 0.50 12.17
N MET A 171 5.00 0.44 10.83
CA MET A 171 4.26 -0.63 10.14
C MET A 171 4.94 -1.99 10.29
N ILE A 172 6.28 -2.03 10.22
CA ILE A 172 7.06 -3.24 10.50
C ILE A 172 6.84 -3.69 11.95
N GLY A 173 6.87 -2.76 12.91
CA GLY A 173 6.62 -3.04 14.32
C GLY A 173 5.23 -3.64 14.55
N ILE A 174 4.18 -3.01 14.00
CA ILE A 174 2.81 -3.52 14.08
C ILE A 174 2.71 -4.91 13.47
N PHE A 175 3.31 -5.13 12.29
CA PHE A 175 3.30 -6.44 11.64
C PHE A 175 3.92 -7.52 12.52
N MET A 176 5.05 -7.24 13.16
CA MET A 176 5.73 -8.18 14.06
C MET A 176 4.92 -8.46 15.33
N ILE A 177 4.28 -7.42 15.90
CA ILE A 177 3.43 -7.55 17.09
C ILE A 177 2.26 -8.52 16.83
N CYS A 178 1.67 -8.49 15.62
CA CYS A 178 0.58 -9.39 15.23
C CYS A 178 0.92 -10.89 15.32
N PHE A 179 2.19 -11.26 15.22
CA PHE A 179 2.62 -12.64 15.39
C PHE A 179 2.97 -13.00 16.84
N ILE A 180 3.28 -12.01 17.69
CA ILE A 180 3.69 -12.21 19.08
C ILE A 180 2.48 -12.25 20.01
N VAL A 181 1.51 -11.34 19.82
CA VAL A 181 0.39 -11.18 20.74
C VAL A 181 -0.65 -12.30 20.52
N PRO A 182 -1.00 -13.10 21.54
CA PRO A 182 -1.92 -14.24 21.40
C PRO A 182 -3.33 -13.84 20.95
N LEU A 183 -3.81 -12.66 21.36
CA LEU A 183 -5.11 -12.14 20.97
C LEU A 183 -5.19 -11.89 19.46
N GLU A 184 -4.17 -11.24 18.89
CA GLU A 184 -4.09 -10.92 17.48
C GLU A 184 -3.89 -12.19 16.63
N ARG A 185 -3.07 -13.13 17.14
CA ARG A 185 -2.90 -14.46 16.53
C ARG A 185 -4.23 -15.19 16.34
N ASN A 186 -5.13 -15.13 17.32
CA ASN A 186 -6.45 -15.75 17.24
C ASN A 186 -7.40 -15.02 16.28
N VAL A 187 -7.32 -13.67 16.23
CA VAL A 187 -8.14 -12.87 15.31
C VAL A 187 -7.75 -13.11 13.85
N PHE A 188 -6.45 -13.24 13.56
CA PHE A 188 -5.94 -13.44 12.21
C PHE A 188 -5.71 -14.92 11.83
N ILE A 189 -6.04 -15.86 12.73
CA ILE A 189 -5.93 -17.30 12.53
C ILE A 189 -4.50 -17.67 12.09
N PHE A 190 -3.53 -17.21 12.88
CA PHE A 190 -2.12 -17.54 12.66
C PHE A 190 -1.74 -18.77 13.48
N THR A 191 -1.23 -19.79 12.80
CA THR A 191 -0.85 -21.05 13.43
C THR A 191 0.68 -21.07 13.60
N PRO A 192 1.20 -21.29 14.82
CA PRO A 192 2.64 -21.47 15.01
C PRO A 192 3.09 -22.72 14.26
N LEU A 193 4.26 -22.67 13.61
CA LEU A 193 4.79 -23.84 12.92
C LEU A 193 5.01 -24.97 13.94
N SER A 194 4.35 -26.10 13.71
CA SER A 194 4.53 -27.32 14.49
C SER A 194 5.90 -27.93 14.16
N GLY A 195 6.95 -27.39 14.76
CA GLY A 195 8.32 -27.86 14.51
C GLY A 195 9.45 -27.18 15.26
N VAL A 196 9.17 -26.14 16.06
CA VAL A 196 10.12 -25.56 17.02
C VAL A 196 9.39 -25.18 18.30
#